data_AF-A0A6V7IHX8-F1
#
_entry.id   AF-A0A6V7IHX8-F1
#
_cell.length_a   1.000
_cell.length_b   1.000
_cell.length_c   1.000
_cell.angle_alpha   90.00
_cell.angle_beta   90.00
_cell.angle_gamma   90.00
#
_symmetry.space_group_name_H-M   'P 1'
#
loop_
_entity.id
_entity.type
_entity.pdbx_description
1 polymer ?
#
loop_
_entity_poly.entity_id
_entity_poly.type
_entity_poly.pdbx_seq_one_letter_code
_entity_poly.pdbx_strand_id
1 'polypeptide(L)' 'YWLDLEKPVCRQVGLSLVDPLLRFCVKFYTPDPAQLEEEFTRYLFCLQIKRDLAQGHLQCNDNTAAVMASYIVQ' A
#
# COMPACT_ATOMS: atom_id res chain seq x y z
N TYR A 1 5.01 -10.00 -6.48
CA TYR A 1 4.49 -11.15 -5.71
C TYR A 1 4.52 -10.81 -4.22
N TRP A 2 3.66 -11.42 -3.42
CA TRP A 2 3.72 -11.30 -1.95
C TRP A 2 4.73 -12.29 -1.38
N LEU A 3 5.43 -11.89 -0.31
CA LEU A 3 6.24 -12.82 0.48
C LEU A 3 5.32 -13.80 1.22
N ASP A 4 5.71 -15.07 1.20
CA ASP A 4 5.18 -16.15 2.01
C ASP A 4 5.81 -16.07 3.41
N LEU A 5 4.98 -15.98 4.44
CA LEU A 5 5.45 -15.84 5.83
C LEU A 5 6.02 -17.14 6.39
N GLU A 6 5.65 -18.29 5.81
CA GLU A 6 6.09 -19.61 6.28
C GLU A 6 7.44 -20.03 5.68
N LYS A 7 7.94 -19.27 4.71
CA LYS A 7 9.18 -19.59 3.99
C LYS A 7 10.27 -18.56 4.26
N PRO A 8 11.54 -18.97 4.38
CA PRO A 8 12.63 -18.02 4.54
C PRO A 8 12.76 -17.12 3.30
N VAL A 9 13.01 -15.82 3.51
CA VAL A 9 13.09 -14.81 2.43
C VAL A 9 14.12 -15.19 1.36
N CYS A 10 15.27 -15.73 1.76
CA CYS A 10 16.35 -16.14 0.84
C CYS A 10 15.94 -17.25 -0.15
N ARG A 11 14.88 -18.02 0.14
CA ARG A 11 14.33 -19.02 -0.78
C ARG A 11 13.25 -18.48 -1.72
N GLN A 12 12.75 -17.28 -1.45
CA GLN A 12 11.68 -16.64 -2.22
C GLN A 12 12.21 -15.52 -3.12
N VAL A 13 13.20 -14.81 -2.60
CA VAL A 13 13.87 -13.70 -3.23
C VAL A 13 15.17 -14.27 -3.77
N GLY A 14 15.16 -14.69 -5.04
CA GLY A 14 16.24 -15.48 -5.63
C GLY A 14 17.62 -14.87 -5.40
N LEU A 15 18.59 -15.73 -5.05
CA LEU A 15 19.98 -15.38 -4.71
C LEU A 15 20.73 -14.60 -5.81
N SER A 16 20.18 -14.53 -7.03
CA SER A 16 20.75 -13.80 -8.17
C SER A 16 20.51 -12.28 -8.12
N LEU A 17 19.63 -11.79 -7.26
CA LEU A 17 19.41 -10.36 -7.06
C LEU A 17 20.37 -9.87 -5.96
N VAL A 18 21.44 -9.18 -6.36
CA VAL A 18 22.44 -8.59 -5.45
C VAL A 18 21.80 -7.60 -4.46
N ASP A 19 20.65 -7.00 -4.84
CA ASP A 19 19.85 -6.14 -3.96
C ASP A 19 18.36 -6.22 -4.33
N PRO A 20 17.58 -7.10 -3.68
CA PRO A 20 16.18 -7.26 -4.01
C PRO A 20 15.31 -6.14 -3.46
N LEU A 21 14.58 -5.46 -4.34
CA LEU A 21 13.63 -4.43 -3.94
C LEU A 21 12.35 -5.06 -3.37
N LEU A 22 12.12 -4.87 -2.06
CA LEU A 22 10.87 -5.19 -1.40
C LEU A 22 10.10 -3.92 -1.09
N ARG A 23 8.76 -4.00 -1.16
CA ARG A 23 7.88 -2.88 -0.86
C ARG A 23 6.85 -3.31 0.17
N PHE A 24 6.75 -2.54 1.25
CA PHE A 24 5.66 -2.68 2.19
C PHE A 24 4.37 -2.17 1.55
N CYS A 25 3.34 -3.02 1.54
CA CYS A 25 2.07 -2.77 0.85
C CYS A 25 0.91 -3.29 1.69
N VAL A 26 -0.26 -2.66 1.55
CA VAL A 26 -1.51 -3.20 2.11
C VAL A 26 -1.99 -4.37 1.26
N LYS A 27 -2.16 -5.54 1.88
CA LYS A 27 -2.68 -6.74 1.21
C LYS A 27 -4.19 -6.89 1.34
N PHE A 28 -4.72 -6.49 2.50
CA PHE A 28 -6.12 -6.59 2.85
C PHE A 28 -6.60 -5.24 3.37
N TYR A 29 -7.69 -4.75 2.78
CA TYR A 29 -8.33 -3.52 3.20
C TYR A 29 -9.49 -3.86 4.14
N THR A 30 -9.66 -3.08 5.20
CA THR A 30 -10.89 -3.12 6.00
C THR A 30 -12.04 -2.46 5.21
N PRO A 31 -13.29 -2.94 5.33
CA PRO A 31 -14.45 -2.25 4.77
C PRO A 31 -14.70 -0.87 5.39
N ASP A 32 -14.20 -0.61 6.61
CA ASP A 32 -14.37 0.65 7.31
C ASP A 32 -13.03 1.11 7.93
N PRO A 33 -12.47 2.25 7.46
CA PRO A 33 -11.23 2.81 8.02
C PRO A 33 -11.26 3.04 9.54
N ALA A 34 -12.43 3.22 10.14
CA ALA A 34 -12.58 3.42 11.59
C ALA A 34 -12.22 2.15 12.39
N GLN A 35 -12.15 0.98 11.76
CA GLN A 35 -11.72 -0.28 12.39
C GLN A 35 -10.21 -0.36 12.62
N LEU A 36 -9.43 0.52 11.98
CA LEU A 36 -8.00 0.61 12.26
C LEU A 36 -7.81 1.37 13.57
N GLU A 37 -7.42 0.68 14.65
CA GLU A 37 -7.25 1.28 15.97
C GLU A 37 -6.01 2.19 16.05
N GLU A 38 -4.90 1.73 15.47
CA GLU A 38 -3.62 2.42 15.52
C GLU A 38 -3.53 3.55 14.50
N GLU A 39 -3.13 4.73 14.95
CA GLU A 39 -2.91 5.90 14.09
C GLU A 39 -1.84 5.65 13.04
N PHE A 40 -0.76 4.96 13.40
CA PHE A 40 0.30 4.62 12.47
C PHE A 40 -0.19 3.70 11.35
N THR A 41 -1.03 2.71 11.68
CA THR A 41 -1.63 1.82 10.68
C THR A 41 -2.55 2.59 9.73
N ARG A 42 -3.39 3.51 10.25
CA ARG A 42 -4.19 4.43 9.42
C ARG A 42 -3.32 5.23 8.46
N TYR A 43 -2.20 5.78 8.95
CA TYR A 43 -1.26 6.53 8.13
C TYR A 43 -0.65 5.67 7.00
N LEU A 44 -0.23 4.44 7.29
CA LEU A 44 0.30 3.52 6.27
C LEU A 44 -0.75 3.19 5.18
N PHE A 45 -2.02 3.05 5.56
CA PHE A 45 -3.11 2.89 4.60
C PHE A 45 -3.29 4.13 3.72
N CYS A 46 -3.26 5.33 4.30
CA CYS A 46 -3.33 6.58 3.54
C CYS A 46 -2.16 6.70 2.55
N LEU A 47 -0.94 6.32 2.94
CA LEU A 47 0.21 6.31 2.04
C LEU A 47 0.05 5.33 0.88
N GLN A 48 -0.51 4.15 1.13
CA GLN A 48 -0.84 3.18 0.09
C GLN A 48 -1.87 3.76 -0.89
N ILE A 49 -2.97 4.35 -0.40
CA ILE A 49 -4.01 4.98 -1.24
C ILE A 49 -3.42 6.11 -2.09
N LYS A 50 -2.60 6.98 -1.49
CA LYS A 50 -1.89 8.05 -2.21
C LYS A 50 -1.04 7.49 -3.35
N ARG A 51 -0.29 6.42 -3.10
CA ARG A 51 0.55 5.77 -4.11
C ARG A 51 -0.30 5.18 -5.23
N ASP A 52 -1.37 4.49 -4.89
CA ASP A 52 -2.24 3.84 -5.88
C ASP A 52 -3.01 4.85 -6.72
N LEU A 53 -3.39 6.00 -6.15
CA LEU A 53 -3.94 7.13 -6.88
C LEU A 53 -2.91 7.73 -7.86
N ALA A 54 -1.69 7.98 -7.39
CA ALA A 54 -0.62 8.55 -8.22
C ALA A 54 -0.17 7.61 -9.36
N GLN A 55 -0.27 6.29 -9.16
CA GLN A 55 0.10 5.28 -10.16
C GLN A 55 -1.07 4.89 -11.07
N GLY A 56 -2.29 5.39 -10.83
CA GLY A 56 -3.49 5.03 -11.59
C GLY A 56 -4.02 3.63 -11.29
N HIS A 57 -3.57 2.99 -10.21
CA HIS A 57 -4.10 1.70 -9.77
C HIS A 57 -5.48 1.84 -9.10
N LEU A 58 -5.76 3.00 -8.52
CA LEU A 58 -7.06 3.31 -7.92
C LEU A 58 -7.97 3.97 -8.96
N GLN A 59 -8.85 3.18 -9.58
CA GLN A 59 -9.83 3.70 -10.54
C GLN A 59 -10.91 4.52 -9.84
N CYS A 60 -11.00 5.80 -10.20
CA CYS A 60 -12.03 6.71 -9.75
C CYS A 60 -12.23 7.81 -10.81
N ASN A 61 -13.31 8.58 -10.68
CA ASN A 61 -13.51 9.75 -11.55
C ASN A 61 -12.66 10.95 -11.08
N ASP A 62 -12.49 11.93 -11.96
CA ASP A 62 -11.64 13.10 -11.71
C ASP A 62 -12.04 13.90 -10.47
N ASN A 63 -13.33 14.02 -10.19
CA ASN A 63 -13.82 14.74 -9.01
C ASN A 63 -13.39 14.03 -7.73
N THR A 64 -13.56 12.70 -7.67
CA THR A 64 -13.11 11.90 -6.51
C THR A 64 -11.59 11.93 -6.37
N ALA A 65 -10.86 11.83 -7.48
CA ALA A 65 -9.40 11.93 -7.48
C ALA A 65 -8.94 13.29 -6.93
N ALA A 66 -9.55 14.38 -7.36
CA ALA A 66 -9.24 15.73 -6.90
C ALA A 66 -9.52 15.92 -5.41
N VAL A 67 -10.65 15.41 -4.92
CA VAL A 67 -10.99 15.44 -3.48
C VAL A 67 -9.98 14.64 -2.66
N MET A 68 -9.65 13.42 -3.06
CA MET A 68 -8.62 12.63 -2.37
C MET A 68 -7.26 13.34 -2.38
N ALA A 69 -6.87 13.96 -3.49
CA ALA A 69 -5.64 14.73 -3.58
C ALA A 69 -5.64 15.93 -2.63
N SER A 70 -6.76 16.63 -2.46
CA SER A 70 -6.87 17.73 -1.50
C SER A 70 -6.64 17.27 -0.05
N TYR A 71 -7.19 16.12 0.34
CA TYR A 71 -6.96 15.54 1.67
C TYR A 71 -5.54 15.03 1.89
N ILE A 72 -4.84 14.64 0.82
CA ILE A 72 -3.42 14.25 0.91
C ILE A 72 -2.50 15.46 1.15
N VAL A 73 -2.92 16.66 0.74
CA VAL A 73 -2.15 17.90 0.88
C VAL A 73 -2.44 18.63 2.19
N GLN A 74 -3.64 18.44 2.75
CA GLN A 74 -4.09 19.04 4.02
C GLN A 74 -3.21 18.62 5.20
#